data_AF-A0A9L0IBH7-F1
#
_entry.id   AF-A0A9L0IBH7-F1
#
_cell.length_a   1.000
_cell.length_b   1.000
_cell.length_c   1.000
_cell.angle_alpha   90.00
_cell.angle_beta   90.00
_cell.angle_gamma   90.00
#
_symmetry.space_group_name_H-M   'P 1'
#
loop_
_entity.id
_entity.type
_entity.pdbx_description
1 polymer ?
#
loop_
_entity_poly.entity_id
_entity_poly.type
_entity_poly.pdbx_seq_one_letter_code
_entity_poly.pdbx_strand_id
1 'polypeptide(L)'
;MKLYCLSGHPTLPCNVLKFKSTTIMLDCGLDMTSTLNFLPLPLVQSPRLSNLPGWSLKDGNAFLDKELKECSGHVFVDSVPEFCLPETELIDLSTVDVILISNYHCMMALPYITEHTGFTGTVYATEPTVQIGRLLMEELVNFIERVPKAQSASLWKNKDIQRS
;
A
#
# COMPACT_ATOMS: atom_id res chain seq x y z
N MET A 1 1.86 -11.15 -28.42
CA MET A 1 1.63 -10.04 -27.47
C MET A 1 0.97 -10.62 -26.24
N LYS A 2 1.44 -10.29 -25.03
CA LYS A 2 0.81 -10.71 -23.78
C LYS A 2 0.61 -9.48 -22.89
N LEU A 3 -0.53 -9.38 -22.23
CA LEU A 3 -0.85 -8.33 -21.28
C LEU A 3 -1.12 -8.98 -19.92
N TYR A 4 -0.51 -8.44 -18.87
CA TYR A 4 -0.64 -8.91 -17.50
C TYR A 4 -1.15 -7.76 -16.63
N CYS A 5 -2.16 -8.02 -15.80
CA CYS A 5 -2.64 -7.06 -14.81
C CYS A 5 -1.99 -7.40 -13.47
N LEU A 6 -1.25 -6.46 -12.89
CA LEU A 6 -0.59 -6.58 -11.59
C LEU A 6 -1.39 -5.88 -10.47
N SER A 7 -2.53 -5.28 -10.79
CA SER A 7 -3.41 -4.64 -9.83
C SER A 7 -4.66 -5.49 -9.58
N GLY A 8 -5.02 -5.65 -8.31
CA GLY A 8 -6.33 -6.18 -7.89
C GLY A 8 -7.44 -5.13 -7.87
N HIS A 9 -7.12 -3.86 -8.08
CA HIS A 9 -8.05 -2.74 -7.92
C HIS A 9 -8.48 -2.17 -9.29
N PRO A 10 -9.79 -2.12 -9.62
CA PRO A 10 -10.27 -1.73 -10.96
C PRO A 10 -9.87 -0.35 -11.44
N THR A 11 -9.61 0.59 -10.52
CA THR A 11 -9.30 1.99 -10.84
C THR A 11 -7.82 2.36 -10.68
N LEU A 12 -6.97 1.42 -10.28
CA LEU A 12 -5.55 1.67 -10.07
C LEU A 12 -4.76 0.83 -11.07
N PRO A 13 -4.40 1.38 -12.23
CA PRO A 13 -3.75 0.62 -13.27
C PRO A 13 -2.31 0.27 -12.87
N CYS A 14 -1.97 -0.98 -13.12
CA CYS A 14 -0.62 -1.50 -13.05
C CYS A 14 -0.55 -2.68 -14.01
N ASN A 15 -0.12 -2.45 -15.24
CA ASN A 15 -0.20 -3.44 -16.31
C ASN A 15 1.16 -3.64 -16.97
N VAL A 16 1.46 -4.87 -17.38
CA VAL A 16 2.68 -5.19 -18.12
C VAL A 16 2.32 -5.75 -19.49
N LEU A 17 2.77 -5.06 -20.54
CA LEU A 17 2.66 -5.44 -21.93
C LEU A 17 3.98 -6.04 -22.41
N LYS A 18 3.98 -7.32 -22.75
CA LYS A 18 5.10 -7.98 -23.43
C LYS A 18 4.84 -8.06 -24.93
N PHE A 19 5.67 -7.37 -25.70
CA PHE A 19 5.63 -7.37 -27.15
C PHE A 19 7.02 -7.61 -27.74
N LYS A 20 7.19 -8.73 -28.44
CA LYS A 20 8.49 -9.22 -28.94
C LYS A 20 9.50 -9.31 -27.79
N SER A 21 10.64 -8.65 -27.90
CA SER A 21 11.70 -8.58 -26.89
C SER A 21 11.56 -7.37 -25.97
N THR A 22 10.45 -6.64 -26.01
CA THR A 22 10.22 -5.45 -25.20
C THR A 22 9.13 -5.70 -24.17
N THR A 23 9.43 -5.38 -22.91
CA THR A 23 8.51 -5.42 -21.79
C THR A 23 8.24 -4.00 -21.34
N ILE A 24 6.99 -3.57 -21.50
CA ILE A 24 6.53 -2.22 -21.16
C ILE A 24 5.58 -2.34 -19.98
N MET A 25 5.85 -1.61 -18.91
CA MET A 25 4.92 -1.43 -17.81
C MET A 25 4.13 -0.13 -18.01
N LEU A 26 2.82 -0.22 -17.90
CA LEU A 26 1.87 0.88 -18.01
C LEU A 26 1.33 1.15 -16.62
N ASP A 27 1.69 2.31 -16.08
CA ASP A 27 1.33 2.79 -14.76
C ASP A 27 1.81 1.94 -13.57
N CYS A 28 1.91 2.59 -12.42
CA CYS A 28 2.33 2.06 -11.13
C CYS A 28 1.41 2.60 -10.03
N GLY A 29 0.11 2.29 -10.12
CA GLY A 29 -0.85 2.65 -9.08
C GLY A 29 -0.56 1.95 -7.75
N LEU A 30 -0.78 2.66 -6.63
CA LEU A 30 -0.69 2.12 -5.27
C LEU A 30 -2.09 2.02 -4.68
N ASP A 31 -2.47 0.84 -4.19
CA ASP A 31 -3.77 0.65 -3.55
C ASP A 31 -3.71 1.03 -2.06
N MET A 32 -4.40 2.14 -1.76
CA MET A 32 -4.51 2.70 -0.41
C MET A 32 -5.79 2.27 0.30
N THR A 33 -6.68 1.47 -0.32
CA THR A 33 -7.94 1.06 0.32
C THR A 33 -7.71 0.24 1.59
N SER A 34 -6.59 -0.49 1.68
CA SER A 34 -6.15 -1.22 2.88
C SER A 34 -6.03 -0.31 4.11
N THR A 35 -5.68 0.96 3.92
CA THR A 35 -5.53 1.94 5.01
C THR A 35 -6.84 2.21 5.74
N LEU A 36 -7.99 1.95 5.12
CA LEU A 36 -9.31 2.09 5.76
C LEU A 36 -9.56 1.05 6.86
N ASN A 37 -8.76 -0.02 6.92
CA ASN A 37 -8.82 -1.02 7.98
C ASN A 37 -7.97 -0.65 9.20
N PHE A 38 -7.25 0.48 9.16
CA PHE A 38 -6.42 0.97 10.26
C PHE A 38 -7.12 2.09 10.99
N LEU A 39 -6.80 2.27 12.28
CA LEU A 39 -7.24 3.45 13.00
C LEU A 39 -6.64 4.71 12.35
N PRO A 40 -7.40 5.81 12.31
CA PRO A 40 -6.87 7.06 11.79
C PRO A 40 -5.69 7.51 12.65
N LEU A 41 -4.70 8.09 11.97
CA LEU A 41 -3.47 8.60 12.54
C LEU A 41 -3.59 10.12 12.77
N PRO A 42 -4.05 10.60 13.94
CA PRO A 42 -4.20 12.03 14.17
C PRO A 42 -2.85 12.67 14.55
N LEU A 43 -2.59 13.88 14.05
CA LEU A 43 -1.42 14.68 14.45
C LEU A 43 -1.43 15.01 15.96
N VAL A 44 -2.61 15.03 16.58
CA VAL A 44 -2.81 15.27 18.01
C VAL A 44 -3.49 14.07 18.64
N GLN A 45 -2.99 13.60 19.77
CA GLN A 45 -3.56 12.45 20.47
C GLN A 45 -5.05 12.67 20.78
N SER A 46 -5.87 11.70 20.40
CA SER A 46 -7.32 11.72 20.63
C SER A 46 -7.66 10.73 21.73
N PRO A 47 -8.16 11.19 22.90
CA PRO A 47 -8.63 10.31 23.97
C PRO A 47 -9.74 9.35 23.51
N ARG A 48 -10.52 9.76 22.51
CA ARG A 48 -11.57 8.93 21.93
C ARG A 48 -11.01 7.70 21.21
N LEU A 49 -9.89 7.86 20.50
CA LEU A 49 -9.25 6.77 19.76
C LEU A 49 -8.43 5.87 20.70
N SER A 50 -7.68 6.47 21.63
CA SER A 50 -6.85 5.71 22.58
C SER A 50 -7.67 4.83 23.52
N ASN A 51 -8.91 5.24 23.84
CA ASN A 51 -9.79 4.54 24.77
C ASN A 51 -10.79 3.61 24.06
N LEU A 52 -10.60 3.33 22.77
CA LEU A 52 -11.43 2.33 22.09
C LEU A 52 -11.24 0.95 22.74
N PRO A 53 -12.33 0.16 22.86
CA PRO A 53 -12.24 -1.18 23.40
C PRO A 53 -11.37 -2.05 22.49
N GLY A 54 -10.50 -2.87 23.10
CA GLY A 54 -9.75 -3.88 22.36
C GLY A 54 -10.67 -4.98 21.85
N TRP A 55 -10.38 -5.47 20.65
CA TRP A 55 -11.04 -6.65 20.12
C TRP A 55 -10.40 -7.92 20.67
N SER A 56 -11.21 -8.91 21.00
CA SER A 56 -10.73 -10.21 21.48
C SER A 56 -11.52 -11.35 20.84
N LEU A 57 -10.80 -12.44 20.56
CA LEU A 57 -11.40 -13.66 20.04
C LEU A 57 -12.11 -14.40 21.18
N LYS A 58 -13.32 -14.90 20.91
CA LYS A 58 -14.15 -15.64 21.90
C LYS A 58 -13.48 -16.90 22.44
N ASP A 59 -12.48 -17.45 21.74
CA ASP A 59 -11.78 -18.70 22.08
C ASP A 59 -10.48 -18.51 22.89
N GLY A 60 -10.22 -17.32 23.43
CA GLY A 60 -9.39 -17.14 24.63
C GLY A 60 -7.86 -17.28 24.52
N ASN A 61 -7.29 -17.63 23.35
CA ASN A 61 -5.85 -17.90 23.24
C ASN A 61 -4.98 -16.81 22.57
N ALA A 62 -5.57 -15.73 22.03
CA ALA A 62 -4.81 -14.62 21.42
C ALA A 62 -5.21 -13.26 22.02
N PHE A 63 -4.31 -12.66 22.79
CA PHE A 63 -4.46 -11.29 23.29
C PHE A 63 -4.15 -10.28 22.17
N LEU A 64 -5.15 -10.01 21.33
CA LEU A 64 -5.08 -8.98 20.27
C LEU A 64 -5.63 -7.61 20.70
N ASP A 65 -6.10 -7.46 21.95
CA ASP A 65 -6.63 -6.20 22.53
C ASP A 65 -5.72 -4.98 22.26
N LYS A 66 -4.41 -5.22 22.23
CA LYS A 66 -3.39 -4.18 22.01
C LYS A 66 -3.19 -3.82 20.54
N GLU A 67 -3.58 -4.68 19.60
CA GLU A 67 -3.36 -4.46 18.16
C GLU A 67 -4.66 -4.18 17.40
N LEU A 68 -5.80 -4.65 17.90
CA LEU A 68 -7.10 -4.54 17.25
C LEU A 68 -8.06 -3.79 18.17
N LYS A 69 -8.72 -2.77 17.63
CA LYS A 69 -9.72 -1.96 18.33
C LYS A 69 -11.08 -2.09 17.65
N GLU A 70 -12.13 -2.15 18.45
CA GLU A 70 -13.51 -2.21 17.96
C GLU A 70 -14.19 -0.85 18.08
N CYS A 71 -14.88 -0.42 17.02
CA CYS A 71 -15.72 0.77 17.03
C CYS A 71 -16.97 0.53 16.18
N SER A 72 -18.15 0.62 16.80
CA SER A 72 -19.45 0.46 16.11
C SER A 72 -19.55 -0.84 15.29
N GLY A 73 -19.08 -1.96 15.85
CA GLY A 73 -19.11 -3.28 15.18
C GLY A 73 -18.07 -3.48 14.07
N HIS A 74 -17.15 -2.52 13.88
CA HIS A 74 -16.03 -2.65 12.95
C HIS A 74 -14.73 -2.81 13.74
N VAL A 75 -13.83 -3.64 13.21
CA VAL A 75 -12.51 -3.90 13.80
C VAL A 75 -11.45 -3.17 13.00
N PHE A 76 -10.59 -2.44 13.68
CA PHE A 76 -9.51 -1.65 13.09
C PHE A 76 -8.17 -2.09 13.68
N VAL A 77 -7.12 -2.03 12.86
CA VAL A 77 -5.74 -2.24 13.29
C VAL A 77 -5.19 -0.95 13.90
N ASP A 78 -4.75 -1.02 15.15
CA ASP A 78 -4.07 0.08 15.87
C ASP A 78 -2.57 0.04 15.58
N SER A 79 -2.21 0.43 14.34
CA SER A 79 -0.84 0.44 13.84
C SER A 79 -0.67 1.47 12.74
N VAL A 80 0.57 1.70 12.32
CA VAL A 80 0.87 2.43 11.09
C VAL A 80 0.18 1.73 9.90
N PRO A 81 -0.56 2.47 9.04
CA PRO A 81 -1.22 1.91 7.87
C PRO A 81 -0.24 1.24 6.90
N GLU A 82 -0.69 0.15 6.30
CA GLU A 82 0.04 -0.57 5.27
C GLU A 82 -0.69 -0.47 3.93
N PHE A 83 0.08 -0.40 2.84
CA PHE A 83 -0.44 -0.30 1.47
C PHE A 83 -0.44 -1.66 0.78
N CYS A 84 -1.40 -1.86 -0.12
CA CYS A 84 -1.40 -2.99 -1.03
C CYS A 84 -0.49 -2.69 -2.23
N LEU A 85 0.60 -3.45 -2.34
CA LEU A 85 1.56 -3.31 -3.44
C LEU A 85 1.06 -4.05 -4.70
N PRO A 86 1.51 -3.66 -5.90
CA PRO A 86 1.31 -4.45 -7.11
C PRO A 86 1.81 -5.89 -6.94
N GLU A 87 1.16 -6.84 -7.62
CA GLU A 87 1.49 -8.27 -7.58
C GLU A 87 2.84 -8.55 -8.26
N THR A 88 3.94 -8.39 -7.51
CA THR A 88 5.31 -8.56 -8.02
C THR A 88 5.70 -10.03 -8.22
N GLU A 89 4.97 -10.98 -7.62
CA GLU A 89 5.25 -12.42 -7.78
C GLU A 89 4.91 -12.96 -9.19
N LEU A 90 4.05 -12.25 -9.93
CA LEU A 90 3.61 -12.68 -11.26
C LEU A 90 4.67 -12.45 -12.35
N ILE A 91 5.50 -11.41 -12.20
CA ILE A 91 6.47 -10.98 -13.20
C ILE A 91 7.74 -10.47 -12.53
N ASP A 92 8.88 -10.96 -13.01
CA ASP A 92 10.18 -10.37 -12.70
C ASP A 92 10.30 -8.96 -13.30
N LEU A 93 10.18 -7.95 -12.44
CA LEU A 93 10.19 -6.54 -12.81
C LEU A 93 11.59 -6.04 -13.23
N SER A 94 12.66 -6.80 -12.97
CA SER A 94 13.99 -6.51 -13.53
C SER A 94 14.03 -6.62 -15.06
N THR A 95 13.07 -7.38 -15.64
CA THR A 95 12.93 -7.56 -17.09
C THR A 95 12.14 -6.45 -17.80
N VAL A 96 11.63 -5.47 -17.05
CA VAL A 96 10.88 -4.34 -17.60
C VAL A 96 11.87 -3.33 -18.19
N ASP A 97 11.74 -3.05 -19.49
CA ASP A 97 12.62 -2.12 -20.19
C ASP A 97 12.18 -0.66 -19.98
N VAL A 98 10.86 -0.45 -19.92
CA VAL A 98 10.25 0.89 -19.89
C VAL A 98 9.02 0.90 -18.99
N ILE A 99 8.90 1.93 -18.17
CA ILE A 99 7.67 2.28 -17.44
C ILE A 99 7.10 3.55 -18.07
N LEU A 100 5.82 3.53 -18.44
CA LEU A 100 5.07 4.70 -18.92
C LEU A 100 4.04 5.11 -17.88
N ILE A 101 4.12 6.35 -17.40
CA ILE A 101 3.20 6.91 -16.40
C ILE A 101 2.21 7.86 -17.08
N SER A 102 0.92 7.55 -16.94
CA SER A 102 -0.19 8.30 -17.53
C SER A 102 -0.59 9.54 -16.74
N ASN A 103 -0.52 9.48 -15.41
CA ASN A 103 -0.85 10.58 -14.50
C ASN A 103 -0.13 10.47 -13.15
N TYR A 104 -0.20 11.52 -12.34
CA TYR A 104 0.55 11.63 -11.07
C TYR A 104 0.08 10.64 -9.99
N HIS A 105 -1.20 10.23 -9.98
CA HIS A 105 -1.70 9.21 -9.05
C HIS A 105 -1.19 7.80 -9.41
N CYS A 106 -0.95 7.55 -10.69
CA CYS A 106 -0.46 6.29 -11.22
C CYS A 106 1.05 6.12 -11.04
N MET A 107 1.71 7.00 -10.29
CA MET A 107 3.13 6.90 -9.98
C MET A 107 3.39 6.40 -8.55
N MET A 108 2.36 6.25 -7.70
CA MET A 108 2.53 6.08 -6.26
C MET A 108 3.23 4.79 -5.84
N ALA A 109 3.19 3.72 -6.64
CA ALA A 109 3.92 2.48 -6.37
C ALA A 109 5.34 2.49 -6.96
N LEU A 110 5.72 3.53 -7.71
CA LEU A 110 7.00 3.59 -8.43
C LEU A 110 8.22 3.42 -7.51
N PRO A 111 8.32 4.04 -6.31
CA PRO A 111 9.46 3.84 -5.43
C PRO A 111 9.66 2.37 -5.03
N TYR A 112 8.58 1.62 -4.84
CA TYR A 112 8.67 0.19 -4.53
C TYR A 112 9.24 -0.62 -5.69
N ILE A 113 8.92 -0.22 -6.92
CA ILE A 113 9.41 -0.88 -8.13
C ILE A 113 10.88 -0.54 -8.36
N THR A 114 11.25 0.75 -8.30
CA THR A 114 12.62 1.19 -8.61
C THR A 114 13.64 0.73 -7.56
N GLU A 115 13.26 0.73 -6.28
CA GLU A 115 14.21 0.45 -5.19
C GLU A 115 14.25 -1.03 -4.76
N HIS A 116 13.21 -1.82 -5.01
CA HIS A 116 13.08 -3.17 -4.41
C HIS A 116 12.94 -4.32 -5.41
N THR A 117 12.96 -4.06 -6.72
CA THR A 117 12.68 -5.12 -7.73
C THR A 117 13.81 -5.35 -8.73
N GLY A 118 14.91 -4.60 -8.64
CA GLY A 118 16.03 -4.69 -9.58
C GLY A 118 15.72 -4.08 -10.96
N PHE A 119 14.67 -3.27 -11.06
CA PHE A 119 14.35 -2.51 -12.27
C PHE A 119 15.52 -1.59 -12.65
N THR A 120 15.94 -1.65 -13.91
CA THR A 120 17.03 -0.82 -14.47
C THR A 120 16.64 -0.11 -15.77
N GLY A 121 15.36 -0.22 -16.16
CA GLY A 121 14.82 0.41 -17.36
C GLY A 121 14.62 1.92 -17.18
N THR A 122 13.94 2.51 -18.16
CA THR A 122 13.66 3.96 -18.17
C THR A 122 12.21 4.25 -17.83
N VAL A 123 11.98 5.24 -16.96
CA VAL A 123 10.65 5.75 -16.66
C VAL A 123 10.36 6.98 -17.51
N TYR A 124 9.26 6.97 -18.26
CA TYR A 124 8.76 8.15 -18.97
C TYR A 124 7.47 8.66 -18.34
N ALA A 125 7.45 9.97 -18.11
CA ALA A 125 6.30 10.71 -17.63
C ALA A 125 6.37 12.13 -18.20
N THR A 126 5.24 12.84 -18.20
CA THR A 126 5.23 14.26 -18.54
C THR A 126 5.76 15.09 -17.37
N GLU A 127 6.39 16.22 -17.64
CA GLU A 127 6.90 17.15 -16.60
C GLU A 127 5.88 17.44 -15.48
N PRO A 128 4.61 17.84 -15.75
CA PRO A 128 3.64 18.07 -14.68
C PRO A 128 3.34 16.82 -13.86
N THR A 129 3.35 15.62 -14.48
CA THR A 129 3.15 14.36 -13.78
C THR A 129 4.29 14.08 -12.80
N VAL A 130 5.54 14.34 -13.20
CA VAL A 130 6.72 14.19 -12.34
C VAL A 130 6.67 15.15 -11.16
N GLN A 131 6.40 16.43 -11.42
CA GLN A 131 6.39 17.45 -10.37
C GLN A 131 5.29 17.19 -9.33
N ILE A 132 4.06 16.93 -9.77
CA ILE A 132 2.92 16.67 -8.86
C ILE A 132 3.07 15.31 -8.18
N GLY A 133 3.49 14.28 -8.92
CA GLY A 133 3.72 12.95 -8.37
C GLY A 133 4.76 12.96 -7.26
N ARG A 134 5.88 13.67 -7.46
CA ARG A 134 6.91 13.84 -6.43
C ARG A 134 6.36 14.51 -5.17
N LEU A 135 5.66 15.63 -5.31
CA LEU A 135 5.05 16.32 -4.16
C LEU A 135 4.08 15.42 -3.40
N LEU A 136 3.27 14.63 -4.12
CA LEU A 136 2.31 13.71 -3.50
C LEU A 136 3.01 12.58 -2.72
N MET A 137 4.07 12.01 -3.28
CA MET A 137 4.87 10.99 -2.58
C MET A 137 5.59 11.55 -1.36
N GLU A 138 6.23 12.72 -1.49
CA GLU A 138 6.90 13.40 -0.39
C GLU A 138 5.92 13.72 0.74
N GLU A 139 4.74 14.26 0.42
CA GLU A 139 3.72 14.58 1.41
C GLU A 139 3.17 13.34 2.11
N LEU A 140 2.95 12.23 1.37
CA LEU A 140 2.51 10.98 1.96
C LEU A 140 3.51 10.46 3.02
N VAL A 141 4.80 10.46 2.69
CA VAL A 141 5.85 10.02 3.62
C VAL A 141 5.94 10.98 4.81
N ASN A 142 5.98 12.29 4.55
CA ASN A 142 6.02 13.31 5.60
C ASN A 142 4.84 13.21 6.57
N PHE A 143 3.63 12.94 6.06
CA PHE A 143 2.44 12.76 6.87
C PHE A 143 2.59 11.56 7.80
N ILE A 144 2.99 10.40 7.29
CA ILE A 144 3.15 9.17 8.08
C ILE A 144 4.26 9.31 9.13
N GLU A 145 5.36 10.00 8.80
CA GLU A 145 6.48 10.19 9.72
C GLU A 145 6.19 11.17 10.85
N ARG A 146 5.35 12.20 10.60
CA ARG A 146 5.00 13.22 11.59
C ARG A 146 4.01 12.72 12.64
N VAL A 147 3.16 11.75 12.30
CA VAL A 147 2.13 11.28 13.23
C VAL A 147 2.74 10.36 14.29
N PRO A 148 2.39 10.52 15.59
CA PRO A 148 2.78 9.57 16.62
C PRO A 148 2.38 8.15 16.25
N LYS A 149 3.37 7.26 16.12
CA LYS A 149 3.15 5.84 15.84
C LYS A 149 2.64 5.19 17.14
N ALA A 150 1.38 4.72 17.16
CA ALA A 150 0.77 4.11 18.33
C ALA A 150 1.53 2.83 18.75
N GLN A 151 1.70 1.91 17.80
CA GLN A 151 2.45 0.66 17.93
C GLN A 151 2.73 0.09 16.53
N SER A 152 3.70 -0.83 16.40
CA SER A 152 3.79 -1.70 15.21
C SER A 152 3.08 -3.01 15.52
N ALA A 153 1.95 -3.25 14.88
CA ALA A 153 1.15 -4.45 15.07
C ALA A 153 1.51 -5.52 14.01
N SER A 154 1.72 -6.75 14.45
CA SER A 154 2.09 -7.87 13.55
C SER A 154 1.36 -9.17 13.83
N LEU A 155 0.80 -9.34 15.04
CA LEU A 155 0.12 -10.57 15.43
C LEU A 155 -1.18 -10.76 14.64
N TRP A 156 -1.88 -9.67 14.30
CA TRP A 156 -3.10 -9.70 13.47
C TRP A 156 -2.90 -10.35 12.09
N LYS A 157 -1.67 -10.43 11.58
CA LYS A 157 -1.35 -11.07 10.30
C LYS A 157 -1.26 -12.60 10.37
N ASN A 158 -1.36 -13.19 11.56
CA ASN A 158 -1.28 -14.63 11.70
C ASN A 158 -2.49 -15.30 10.99
N LYS A 159 -2.21 -16.35 10.21
CA LYS A 159 -3.22 -17.09 9.41
C LYS A 159 -4.33 -17.69 10.26
N ASP A 160 -4.04 -17.98 11.53
CA ASP A 160 -5.04 -18.50 12.48
C ASP A 160 -6.09 -17.44 12.86
N ILE A 161 -5.74 -16.15 12.77
CA ILE A 161 -6.61 -15.01 13.09
C ILE A 161 -7.45 -14.60 11.88
N GLN A 162 -6.90 -14.69 10.66
CA GLN A 162 -7.63 -14.32 9.43
C GLN A 162 -8.77 -15.28 9.04
N ARG A 163 -8.88 -16.43 9.70
CA ARG A 163 -9.86 -17.50 9.38
C ARG A 163 -11.08 -17.55 10.31
N SER A 164 -11.09 -16.73 11.37
CA SER A 164 -12.19 -16.63 12.35
C SER A 164 -13.14 -15.48 12.02
#